data_AF-A0A975GN49-F1
#
_entry.id   AF-A0A975GN49-F1
#
_cell.length_a   1.000
_cell.length_b   1.000
_cell.length_c   1.000
_cell.angle_alpha   90.00
_cell.angle_beta   90.00
_cell.angle_gamma   90.00
#
_symmetry.space_group_name_H-M   'P 1'
#
loop_
_entity.id
_entity.type
_entity.pdbx_description
1 polymer ?
#
loop_
_entity_poly.entity_id
_entity_poly.type
_entity_poly.pdbx_seq_one_letter_code
_entity_poly.pdbx_strand_id
1 'polypeptide(L)'
;MTFKIRELWYKKIKNGEIIMNEIICFRCNSENIVRNGNTSYGKPRYMCKDCRRHFVENPAKEKISVEKKELIDKLLLERLSLAGI
;
A
#
# COMPACT_ATOMS: atom_id res chain seq x y z
N MET A 1 -17.88 -11.61 -6.44
CA MET A 1 -16.93 -12.67 -6.06
C MET A 1 -15.69 -11.98 -5.49
N THR A 2 -15.68 -11.83 -4.17
CA THR A 2 -14.82 -10.91 -3.41
C THR A 2 -13.40 -11.46 -3.28
N PHE A 3 -12.51 -11.08 -4.17
CA PHE A 3 -11.08 -11.24 -3.92
C PHE A 3 -10.66 -10.25 -2.83
N LYS A 4 -10.45 -10.79 -1.62
CA LYS A 4 -9.80 -10.10 -0.49
C LYS A 4 -8.37 -9.70 -0.91
N ILE A 5 -8.19 -8.50 -1.46
CA ILE A 5 -6.87 -7.96 -1.89
C ILE A 5 -6.02 -7.51 -0.67
N ARG A 6 -6.02 -8.23 0.45
CA ARG A 6 -5.27 -7.80 1.65
C ARG A 6 -4.51 -8.86 2.44
N GLU A 7 -4.60 -10.15 2.11
CA GLU A 7 -3.82 -11.18 2.83
C GLU A 7 -2.48 -11.56 2.18
N LEU A 8 -2.01 -10.83 1.18
CA LEU A 8 -0.76 -11.15 0.48
C LEU A 8 0.14 -9.91 0.40
N TRP A 9 1.09 -9.81 1.33
CA TRP A 9 2.37 -9.19 0.98
C TRP A 9 3.09 -10.17 0.03
N TYR A 10 3.05 -9.81 -1.26
CA TYR A 10 3.78 -10.33 -2.43
C TYR A 10 4.22 -11.81 -2.44
N LYS A 11 3.27 -12.74 -2.62
CA LYS A 11 3.58 -14.11 -3.08
C LYS A 11 3.51 -14.16 -4.60
N LYS A 12 4.60 -14.52 -5.29
CA LYS A 12 4.54 -15.17 -6.61
C LYS A 12 4.56 -16.67 -6.39
N ILE A 13 3.63 -17.39 -7.03
CA ILE A 13 3.70 -18.85 -7.17
C ILE A 13 4.47 -19.10 -8.46
N LYS A 14 5.62 -19.76 -8.38
CA LYS A 14 6.34 -20.28 -9.55
C LYS A 14 6.49 -21.78 -9.34
N ASN A 15 5.91 -22.58 -10.24
CA ASN A 15 5.96 -24.04 -10.18
C ASN A 15 5.50 -24.67 -8.85
N GLY A 16 4.54 -24.04 -8.15
CA GLY A 16 3.98 -24.57 -6.90
C GLY A 16 4.79 -24.27 -5.63
N GLU A 17 5.91 -23.55 -5.72
CA GLU A 17 6.73 -23.18 -4.55
C GLU A 17 6.59 -21.68 -4.20
N ILE A 18 6.56 -21.38 -2.91
CA ILE A 18 6.53 -20.01 -2.37
C ILE A 18 7.96 -19.48 -2.33
N ILE A 19 8.32 -18.62 -3.28
CA ILE A 19 9.65 -17.99 -3.32
C ILE A 19 9.59 -16.63 -2.60
N MET A 20 10.63 -16.36 -1.81
CA MET A 20 10.85 -15.23 -0.91
C MET A 20 10.40 -13.86 -1.47
N ASN A 21 9.73 -13.09 -0.61
CA ASN A 21 9.12 -11.77 -0.86
C ASN A 21 10.03 -10.78 -1.62
N GLU A 22 9.84 -10.63 -2.92
CA GLU A 22 10.42 -9.53 -3.69
C GLU A 22 9.68 -8.22 -3.38
N ILE A 23 10.41 -7.22 -2.89
CA ILE A 23 9.86 -5.90 -2.60
C ILE A 23 9.77 -5.12 -3.92
N ILE A 24 8.55 -4.90 -4.41
CA ILE A 24 8.28 -4.18 -5.66
C ILE A 24 7.61 -2.84 -5.35
N CYS A 25 7.94 -1.81 -6.14
CA CYS A 25 7.27 -0.53 -6.01
C CYS A 25 5.80 -0.63 -6.47
N PHE A 26 4.84 -0.38 -5.57
CA PHE A 26 3.42 -0.34 -5.93
C PHE A 26 3.01 0.80 -6.88
N ARG A 27 3.91 1.78 -7.13
CA ARG A 27 3.63 2.95 -7.98
C ARG A 27 4.03 2.73 -9.43
N CYS A 28 5.18 2.09 -9.65
CA CYS A 28 5.80 1.94 -10.98
C CYS A 28 6.21 0.50 -11.29
N ASN A 29 5.91 -0.44 -10.41
CA ASN A 29 6.22 -1.87 -10.55
C ASN A 29 7.71 -2.20 -10.72
N SER A 30 8.60 -1.28 -10.37
CA SER A 30 10.05 -1.50 -10.39
C SER A 30 10.50 -2.35 -9.20
N GLU A 31 11.45 -3.24 -9.47
CA GLU A 31 12.17 -4.07 -8.51
C GLU A 31 13.41 -3.36 -7.95
N ASN A 32 13.76 -2.18 -8.46
CA ASN A 32 14.94 -1.41 -8.08
C ASN A 32 14.71 -0.68 -6.74
N ILE A 33 14.64 -1.45 -5.66
CA ILE A 33 14.35 -0.98 -4.29
C ILE A 33 15.59 -1.04 -3.41
N VAL A 34 15.83 0.03 -2.64
CA VAL A 34 16.88 0.09 -1.63
C VAL A 34 16.32 0.34 -0.24
N ARG A 35 16.95 -0.24 0.80
CA ARG A 35 16.64 0.06 2.20
C ARG A 35 17.19 1.44 2.56
N ASN A 36 16.32 2.36 2.97
CA ASN A 36 16.65 3.75 3.29
C ASN A 36 16.42 4.05 4.78
N GLY A 37 17.22 3.41 5.64
CA GLY A 37 17.16 3.58 7.10
C GLY A 37 15.88 3.04 7.73
N ASN A 38 15.54 3.55 8.92
CA ASN A 38 14.40 3.12 9.71
C ASN A 38 13.45 4.30 10.02
N THR A 39 12.17 4.00 10.19
CA THR A 39 11.19 4.91 10.80
C THR A 39 11.53 5.15 12.28
N SER A 40 11.00 6.22 12.87
CA SER A 40 11.10 6.49 14.30
C SER A 40 10.58 5.34 15.18
N TYR A 41 9.70 4.49 14.63
CA TYR A 41 9.17 3.28 15.27
C TYR A 41 10.02 2.02 15.01
N GLY A 42 11.25 2.17 14.52
CA GLY A 42 12.19 1.07 14.27
C GLY A 42 11.93 0.25 13.01
N LYS A 43 10.81 0.43 12.29
CA LYS A 43 10.53 -0.31 11.05
C LYS A 43 11.43 0.13 9.89
N PRO A 44 11.95 -0.78 9.05
CA PRO A 44 12.75 -0.42 7.88
C PRO A 44 11.95 0.39 6.86
N ARG A 45 12.58 1.41 6.29
CA ARG A 45 12.06 2.16 5.14
C ARG A 45 12.73 1.65 3.87
N TYR A 46 11.98 1.68 2.78
CA TYR A 46 12.43 1.30 1.45
C TYR A 46 12.19 2.48 0.49
N MET A 47 13.08 2.62 -0.49
CA MET A 47 13.00 3.64 -1.53
C MET A 47 13.13 2.97 -2.90
N CYS A 48 12.20 3.24 -3.81
CA CYS A 48 12.37 2.89 -5.22
C CYS A 48 13.32 3.87 -5.90
N LYS A 49 14.35 3.39 -6.60
CA LYS A 49 15.30 4.25 -7.33
C LYS A 49 14.69 4.88 -8.58
N ASP A 50 13.77 4.20 -9.24
CA ASP A 50 13.21 4.69 -10.51
C ASP A 50 12.19 5.81 -10.29
N CYS A 51 11.24 5.62 -9.37
CA CYS A 51 10.21 6.62 -9.09
C CYS A 51 10.44 7.45 -7.80
N ARG A 52 11.56 7.20 -7.10
CA ARG A 52 11.98 7.88 -5.84
C ARG A 52 10.95 7.82 -4.71
N ARG A 53 10.04 6.82 -4.74
CA ARG A 53 8.99 6.66 -3.72
C ARG A 53 9.54 5.96 -2.48
N HIS A 54 9.26 6.54 -1.32
CA HIS A 54 9.51 5.91 -0.02
C HIS A 54 8.29 5.13 0.47
N PHE A 55 8.52 3.97 1.07
CA PHE A 55 7.48 3.15 1.69
C PHE A 55 8.06 2.29 2.81
N VAL A 56 7.18 1.72 3.64
CA VAL A 56 7.54 0.89 4.79
C VAL A 56 6.95 -0.49 4.57
N GLU A 57 7.64 -1.52 5.04
CA GLU A 57 7.09 -2.87 5.09
C GLU A 57 5.90 -2.93 6.05
N ASN A 58 4.77 -3.45 5.57
CA ASN A 58 3.51 -3.52 6.29
C ASN A 58 3.04 -2.16 6.88
N PRO A 59 2.50 -1.24 6.06
CA PRO A 59 2.02 0.05 6.52
C PRO A 59 0.86 -0.16 7.50
N ALA A 60 1.02 0.35 8.72
CA ALA A 60 0.01 0.21 9.77
C ALA A 60 -1.32 0.92 9.45
N LYS A 61 -1.27 1.94 8.58
CA LYS A 61 -2.47 2.63 8.10
C LYS A 61 -2.88 2.07 6.75
N GLU A 62 -4.03 1.41 6.76
CA GLU A 62 -4.74 0.98 5.58
C GLU A 62 -5.10 2.16 4.68
N LYS A 63 -5.02 1.99 3.35
CA LYS A 63 -5.63 2.95 2.43
C LYS A 63 -7.14 2.90 2.61
N ILE A 64 -7.76 4.07 2.65
CA ILE A 64 -9.22 4.22 2.58
C ILE A 64 -9.69 3.55 1.29
N SER A 65 -10.69 2.65 1.39
CA SER A 65 -11.25 1.95 0.23
C SER A 65 -11.85 2.94 -0.77
N VAL A 66 -11.90 2.55 -2.04
CA VAL A 66 -12.51 3.39 -3.09
C VAL A 66 -13.97 3.69 -2.74
N GLU A 67 -14.71 2.68 -2.30
CA GLU A 67 -16.11 2.80 -1.84
C GLU A 67 -16.27 3.84 -0.73
N LYS A 68 -15.37 3.86 0.27
CA LYS A 68 -15.41 4.86 1.34
C LYS A 68 -15.13 6.26 0.83
N LYS A 69 -14.23 6.42 -0.15
CA LYS A 69 -13.97 7.71 -0.78
C LYS A 69 -15.20 8.21 -1.55
N GLU A 70 -15.80 7.34 -2.35
CA GLU A 70 -17.01 7.67 -3.11
C GLU A 70 -18.17 8.04 -2.19
N LEU A 71 -18.30 7.38 -1.03
CA LEU A 71 -19.29 7.73 -0.02
C LEU A 71 -19.03 9.12 0.56
N ILE A 72 -17.78 9.41 0.96
CA ILE A 72 -17.40 10.73 1.48
C ILE A 72 -17.69 11.81 0.42
N ASP A 73 -17.35 11.57 -0.84
CA ASP A 73 -17.59 12.52 -1.95
C ASP A 73 -19.08 12.82 -2.12
N LYS A 74 -19.96 11.80 -2.03
CA LYS A 74 -21.42 11.99 -2.07
C LYS A 74 -21.93 12.80 -0.88
N LEU A 75 -21.48 12.50 0.33
CA LEU A 75 -21.90 13.21 1.54
C LEU A 75 -21.46 14.68 1.52
N LEU A 76 -20.28 14.97 0.97
CA LEU A 76 -19.80 16.34 0.77
C LEU A 76 -20.65 17.11 -0.25
N LEU A 77 -21.16 16.45 -1.30
CA LEU A 77 -22.09 17.07 -2.26
C LEU A 77 -23.43 17.45 -1.62
N GLU A 78 -23.87 16.70 -0.61
CA GLU A 78 -25.04 17.03 0.22
C GLU A 78 -24.77 18.17 1.23
N ARG A 79 -23.57 18.76 1.19
CA ARG A 79 -23.10 19.83 2.09
C ARG A 79 -23.00 19.40 3.56
N LEU A 80 -22.84 18.11 3.82
CA LEU A 80 -22.45 17.64 5.15
C LEU A 80 -21.02 18.07 5.44
N SER A 81 -20.76 18.49 6.68
CA SER A 81 -19.43 18.94 7.09
C SER A 81 -18.49 17.76 7.23
N LEU A 82 -17.19 17.97 7.00
CA LEU A 82 -16.16 16.94 7.22
C LEU A 82 -16.08 16.46 8.66
N ALA A 83 -16.53 17.25 9.64
CA ALA A 83 -16.60 16.84 11.04
C ALA A 83 -17.85 15.99 11.35
N GLY A 84 -18.87 16.04 10.49
CA GLY A 84 -20.11 15.28 10.60
C GLY A 84 -20.13 13.98 9.80
N ILE A 85 -19.02 13.64 9.12
CA ILE A 85 -18.81 12.41 8.34
C ILE A 85 -17.64 11.65 8.96
#